data_AF-A0A2T7LSZ6-F1
#
_entry.id   AF-A0A2T7LSZ6-F1
#
_cell.length_a   1.000
_cell.length_b   1.000
_cell.length_c   1.000
_cell.angle_alpha   90.00
_cell.angle_beta   90.00
_cell.angle_gamma   90.00
#
_symmetry.space_group_name_H-M   'P 1'
#
loop_
_entity.id
_entity.type
_entity.pdbx_description
1 polymer ?
#
loop_
_entity_poly.entity_id
_entity_poly.type
_entity_poly.pdbx_seq_one_letter_code
_entity_poly.pdbx_strand_id
1 'polypeptide(L)'
;MTAEDQEWWQHEMTARMIRFAGYMTAGMPVDAPEVQAELDIHYASICRFWTPNAVAYKGLGQSYLEDPRFRLTCDRIADRLAAYQRDAMAVYADAWLR
;
A
#
# COMPACT_ATOMS: atom_id res chain seq x y z
N MET A 1 -12.99 -16.03 1.33
CA MET A 1 -13.00 -14.78 2.08
C MET A 1 -14.30 -14.73 2.86
N THR A 2 -14.21 -14.78 4.18
CA THR A 2 -15.38 -14.66 5.08
C THR A 2 -15.75 -13.18 5.26
N ALA A 3 -16.91 -12.88 5.84
CA ALA A 3 -17.29 -11.50 6.15
C ALA A 3 -16.31 -10.83 7.13
N GLU A 4 -15.80 -11.60 8.10
CA GLU A 4 -14.80 -11.15 9.07
C GLU A 4 -13.45 -10.83 8.40
N ASP A 5 -13.00 -11.65 7.45
CA ASP A 5 -11.80 -11.37 6.65
C ASP A 5 -11.95 -10.05 5.88
N GLN A 6 -13.15 -9.78 5.36
CA GLN A 6 -13.44 -8.59 4.56
C GLN A 6 -13.44 -7.31 5.40
N GLU A 7 -14.03 -7.34 6.60
CA GLU A 7 -14.06 -6.21 7.54
C GLU A 7 -12.65 -5.90 8.07
N TRP A 8 -11.92 -6.92 8.52
CA TRP A 8 -10.53 -6.77 8.97
C TRP A 8 -9.67 -6.12 7.87
N TRP A 9 -9.84 -6.56 6.62
CA TRP A 9 -9.11 -6.02 5.48
C TRP A 9 -9.44 -4.55 5.20
N GLN A 10 -10.71 -4.16 5.32
CA GLN A 10 -11.13 -2.75 5.17
C GLN A 10 -10.54 -1.85 6.26
N HIS A 11 -10.53 -2.33 7.50
CA HIS A 11 -9.93 -1.61 8.63
C HIS A 11 -8.42 -1.45 8.45
N GLU A 12 -7.71 -2.52 8.10
CA GLU A 12 -6.26 -2.45 7.89
C GLU A 12 -5.91 -1.57 6.69
N MET A 13 -6.67 -1.64 5.61
CA MET A 13 -6.48 -0.75 4.45
C MET A 13 -6.60 0.73 4.84
N THR A 14 -7.64 1.08 5.62
CA THR A 14 -7.86 2.46 6.05
C THR A 14 -6.76 2.94 7.02
N ALA A 15 -6.41 2.11 8.01
CA ALA A 15 -5.35 2.44 8.97
C ALA A 15 -4.01 2.65 8.26
N ARG A 16 -3.69 1.78 7.30
CA ARG A 16 -2.50 1.90 6.47
C ARG A 16 -2.48 3.20 5.67
N MET A 17 -3.58 3.58 5.02
CA MET A 17 -3.68 4.87 4.28
C MET A 17 -3.38 6.07 5.18
N ILE A 18 -3.88 6.07 6.42
CA ILE A 18 -3.62 7.15 7.39
C ILE A 18 -2.12 7.21 7.73
N ARG A 19 -1.46 6.06 7.93
CA ARG A 19 -0.01 6.01 8.19
C ARG A 19 0.79 6.53 6.99
N PHE A 20 0.48 6.10 5.76
CA PHE A 20 1.12 6.64 4.55
C PHE A 20 0.92 8.15 4.40
N ALA A 21 -0.27 8.66 4.71
CA ALA A 21 -0.53 10.08 4.67
C ALA A 21 0.32 10.86 5.68
N GLY A 22 0.52 10.30 6.88
CA GLY A 22 1.43 10.83 7.89
C GLY A 22 2.87 10.92 7.38
N TYR A 23 3.40 9.83 6.82
CA TYR A 23 4.76 9.80 6.26
C TYR A 23 4.92 10.77 5.08
N MET A 24 3.96 10.79 4.16
CA MET A 24 3.98 11.68 3.00
C MET A 24 3.94 13.15 3.43
N THR A 25 3.08 13.50 4.40
CA THR A 25 2.98 14.87 4.93
C THR A 25 4.24 15.29 5.68
N ALA A 26 4.92 14.35 6.33
CA ALA A 26 6.22 14.57 6.95
C ALA A 26 7.38 14.67 5.94
N GLY A 27 7.11 14.50 4.63
CA GLY A 27 8.12 14.55 3.58
C GLY A 27 9.06 13.35 3.57
N MET A 28 8.65 12.23 4.19
CA MET A 28 9.47 11.01 4.21
C MET A 28 9.59 10.43 2.80
N PRO A 29 10.81 10.07 2.35
CA PRO A 29 10.97 9.44 1.05
C PRO A 29 10.37 8.03 1.08
N VAL A 30 9.94 7.53 -0.08
CA VAL A 30 9.25 6.24 -0.19
C VAL A 30 10.11 5.04 0.19
N ASP A 31 11.43 5.19 0.16
CA ASP A 31 12.43 4.20 0.56
C ASP A 31 12.86 4.31 2.03
N ALA A 32 12.25 5.24 2.79
CA ALA A 32 12.53 5.36 4.22
C ALA A 32 12.24 4.04 4.96
N PRO A 33 13.06 3.65 5.96
CA PRO A 33 12.88 2.40 6.68
C PRO A 33 11.48 2.21 7.27
N GLU A 34 10.88 3.27 7.80
CA GLU A 34 9.54 3.27 8.37
C GLU A 34 8.46 2.99 7.31
N VAL A 35 8.62 3.58 6.12
CA VAL A 35 7.71 3.37 4.99
C VAL A 35 7.85 1.93 4.47
N GLN A 36 9.07 1.42 4.37
CA GLN A 36 9.35 0.07 3.92
C GLN A 36 8.91 -1.00 4.93
N ALA A 37 8.95 -0.72 6.23
CA ALA A 37 8.41 -1.60 7.27
C ALA A 37 6.88 -1.76 7.16
N GLU A 38 6.14 -0.68 6.87
CA GLU A 38 4.71 -0.78 6.61
C GLU A 38 4.38 -1.57 5.33
N LEU A 39 5.25 -1.48 4.32
CA LEU A 39 5.18 -2.28 3.09
C LEU A 39 5.40 -3.77 3.35
N ASP A 40 6.32 -4.13 4.24
CA ASP A 40 6.55 -5.52 4.63
C ASP A 40 5.30 -6.12 5.30
N ILE A 41 4.68 -5.39 6.23
CA ILE A 41 3.40 -5.77 6.85
C ILE A 41 2.32 -5.95 5.77
N HIS A 42 2.22 -5.01 4.84
CA HIS A 42 1.28 -5.10 3.73
C HIS A 42 1.53 -6.31 2.83
N TYR A 43 2.79 -6.57 2.45
CA TYR A 43 3.17 -7.72 1.65
C TYR A 43 2.85 -9.04 2.36
N ALA A 44 3.19 -9.15 3.65
CA ALA A 44 2.86 -10.31 4.48
C ALA A 44 1.34 -10.55 4.54
N SER A 45 0.54 -9.48 4.62
CA SER A 45 -0.92 -9.58 4.61
C SER A 45 -1.46 -10.15 3.28
N ILE A 46 -0.88 -9.74 2.15
CA ILE A 46 -1.25 -10.24 0.81
C ILE A 46 -0.86 -11.71 0.66
N CYS A 47 0.32 -12.10 1.17
CA CYS A 47 0.83 -13.47 1.16
C CYS A 47 -0.10 -14.48 1.86
N ARG A 48 -1.00 -14.02 2.74
CA ARG A 48 -2.04 -14.88 3.35
C ARG A 48 -3.05 -15.40 2.32
N PHE A 49 -3.21 -14.72 1.19
CA PHE A 49 -4.14 -15.09 0.12
C PHE A 49 -3.40 -15.69 -1.08
N TRP A 50 -2.30 -15.06 -1.48
CA TRP A 50 -1.43 -15.51 -2.56
C TRP A 50 -0.07 -14.81 -2.45
N THR A 51 0.99 -15.43 -2.95
CA THR A 51 2.35 -14.85 -2.90
C THR A 51 2.69 -14.17 -4.23
N PRO A 52 2.58 -12.84 -4.34
CA PRO A 52 2.95 -12.14 -5.57
C PRO A 52 4.47 -12.07 -5.72
N ASN A 53 4.95 -12.25 -6.95
CA ASN A 53 6.32 -11.86 -7.31
C ASN A 53 6.43 -10.33 -7.48
N ALA A 54 7.65 -9.83 -7.74
CA ALA A 54 7.90 -8.38 -7.88
C ALA A 54 6.98 -7.71 -8.91
N VAL A 55 6.80 -8.33 -10.08
CA VAL A 55 5.95 -7.80 -11.16
C VAL A 55 4.49 -7.71 -10.72
N ALA A 56 3.99 -8.78 -10.10
CA ALA A 56 2.62 -8.83 -9.60
C ALA A 56 2.37 -7.79 -8.49
N TYR A 57 3.31 -7.62 -7.57
CA TYR A 57 3.18 -6.65 -6.48
C TYR A 57 3.19 -5.20 -6.99
N LYS A 58 4.04 -4.90 -7.98
CA LYS A 58 4.02 -3.60 -8.67
C LYS A 58 2.70 -3.36 -9.41
N GLY A 59 2.20 -4.38 -10.10
CA GLY A 59 0.91 -4.34 -10.79
C GLY A 59 -0.23 -4.03 -9.82
N LEU A 60 -0.21 -4.64 -8.62
CA LEU A 60 -1.19 -4.34 -7.57
C LEU A 60 -1.15 -2.87 -7.13
N GLY A 61 0.05 -2.31 -6.96
CA GLY A 61 0.21 -0.88 -6.66
C GLY A 61 -0.35 0.03 -7.75
N GLN A 62 -0.17 -0.35 -9.03
CA GLN A 62 -0.80 0.39 -10.15
C GLN A 62 -2.31 0.29 -10.12
N SER A 63 -2.87 -0.90 -9.86
CA SER A 63 -4.33 -1.06 -9.74
C SER A 63 -4.93 -0.20 -8.63
N TYR A 64 -4.23 0.02 -7.52
CA TYR A 64 -4.67 0.95 -6.48
C TYR A 64 -4.70 2.40 -6.98
N LEU A 65 -3.69 2.82 -7.75
CA LEU A 65 -3.67 4.16 -8.35
C LEU A 65 -4.74 4.33 -9.44
N GLU A 66 -5.09 3.28 -10.15
CA GLU A 66 -6.07 3.33 -11.25
C GLU A 66 -7.52 3.21 -10.76
N ASP A 67 -7.78 2.56 -9.62
CA ASP A 67 -9.12 2.45 -9.05
C ASP A 67 -9.65 3.83 -8.60
N PRO A 68 -10.70 4.37 -9.25
CA PRO A 68 -11.25 5.67 -8.89
C PRO A 68 -11.75 5.75 -7.44
N ARG A 69 -12.22 4.64 -6.85
CA ARG A 69 -12.70 4.61 -5.46
C ARG A 69 -11.53 4.74 -4.49
N PHE A 70 -10.43 4.06 -4.79
CA PHE A 70 -9.20 4.15 -4.01
C PHE A 70 -8.61 5.56 -4.10
N ARG A 71 -8.48 6.09 -5.33
CA ARG A 71 -8.07 7.49 -5.54
C ARG A 71 -8.92 8.48 -4.76
N LEU A 72 -10.25 8.40 -4.87
CA LEU A 72 -11.15 9.31 -4.15
C LEU A 72 -10.99 9.22 -2.62
N THR A 73 -10.72 8.02 -2.10
CA THR A 73 -10.44 7.84 -0.67
C THR A 73 -9.10 8.47 -0.29
N CYS A 74 -8.06 8.25 -1.09
CA CYS A 74 -6.75 8.87 -0.90
C CYS A 74 -6.81 10.39 -0.98
N ASP A 75 -7.47 10.96 -1.98
CA ASP A 75 -7.60 12.40 -2.21
C ASP A 75 -8.34 13.10 -1.03
N ARG A 76 -9.24 12.38 -0.32
CA ARG A 76 -9.87 12.89 0.91
C ARG A 76 -8.90 12.95 2.11
N ILE A 77 -7.87 12.12 2.10
CA ILE A 77 -6.89 12.04 3.20
C ILE A 77 -5.72 12.99 2.91
N ALA A 78 -5.11 12.87 1.73
CA ALA A 78 -4.04 13.74 1.28
C ALA A 78 -3.85 13.62 -0.25
N ASP A 79 -3.68 14.75 -0.92
CA ASP A 79 -3.37 14.79 -2.35
C ASP A 79 -2.14 13.93 -2.67
N ARG A 80 -2.23 13.16 -3.76
CA ARG A 80 -1.16 12.27 -4.27
C ARG A 80 -0.84 11.05 -3.42
N LEU A 81 -1.58 10.79 -2.34
CA LEU A 81 -1.35 9.63 -1.47
C LEU A 81 -1.35 8.29 -2.23
N ALA A 82 -2.26 8.11 -3.19
CA ALA A 82 -2.31 6.89 -4.01
C ALA A 82 -1.03 6.69 -4.83
N ALA A 83 -0.44 7.78 -5.36
CA ALA A 83 0.82 7.71 -6.09
C ALA A 83 2.00 7.40 -5.16
N TYR A 84 2.03 8.04 -3.98
CA TYR A 84 3.06 7.77 -2.96
C TYR A 84 3.08 6.30 -2.53
N GLN A 85 1.91 5.72 -2.25
CA GLN A 85 1.82 4.31 -1.89
C GLN A 85 2.24 3.39 -3.03
N ARG A 86 1.82 3.68 -4.27
CA ARG A 86 2.23 2.89 -5.46
C ARG A 86 3.75 2.93 -5.65
N ASP A 87 4.38 4.09 -5.47
CA ASP A 87 5.83 4.25 -5.62
C ASP A 87 6.59 3.52 -4.51
N ALA A 88 6.10 3.57 -3.26
CA ALA A 88 6.65 2.79 -2.15
C ALA A 88 6.56 1.27 -2.39
N MET A 89 5.46 0.80 -2.97
CA MET A 89 5.31 -0.62 -3.38
C MET A 89 6.30 -1.02 -4.46
N ALA A 90 6.60 -0.13 -5.40
CA ALA A 90 7.59 -0.41 -6.43
C ALA A 90 9.00 -0.55 -5.86
N VAL A 91 9.40 0.35 -4.96
CA VAL A 91 10.69 0.29 -4.26
C VAL A 91 10.81 -0.99 -3.43
N TYR A 92 9.77 -1.32 -2.66
CA TYR A 92 9.76 -2.53 -1.85
C TYR A 92 9.92 -3.80 -2.71
N ALA A 93 9.19 -3.87 -3.83
CA ALA A 93 9.29 -5.00 -4.75
C ALA A 93 10.71 -5.14 -5.31
N ASP A 94 11.35 -4.05 -5.72
CA ASP A 94 12.72 -4.08 -6.26
C ASP A 94 13.77 -4.48 -5.22
N ALA A 95 13.55 -4.10 -3.96
CA ALA A 95 14.48 -4.42 -2.87
C ALA A 95 14.35 -5.87 -2.39
N TRP A 96 13.13 -6.40 -2.29
CA TRP A 96 12.86 -7.62 -1.51
C TRP A 96 12.27 -8.79 -2.29
N LEU A 97 11.63 -8.54 -3.44
CA LEU A 97 10.93 -9.57 -4.19
C LEU A 97 11.75 -9.91 -5.45
N ARG A 98 12.24 -11.15 -5.56
CA ARG A 98 12.98 -11.65 -6.73
C ARG A 98 12.34 -12.90 -7.29
#